data_AF-A0A8J4QKI5-F1
#
_entry.id   AF-A0A8J4QKI5-F1
#
_cell.length_a   1.000
_cell.length_b   1.000
_cell.length_c   1.000
_cell.angle_alpha   90.00
_cell.angle_beta   90.00
_cell.angle_gamma   90.00
#
_symmetry.space_group_name_H-M   'P 1'
#
loop_
_entity.id
_entity.type
_entity.pdbx_description
1 polymer ?
#
loop_
_entity_poly.entity_id
_entity_poly.type
_entity_poly.pdbx_seq_one_letter_code
_entity_poly.pdbx_strand_id
1 'polypeptide(L)'
;MKEYGAVDSWTKQFTVDLNSRFFRVLGFWKNGHILAETKLSLGWNLCSYDPESQQVKNLGFHGSPFHSFADNYVENLILLDKPNDAVSKRGVTKKRKCR
;
A
#
# COMPACT_ATOMS: atom_id res chain seq x y z
N MET A 1 5.45 0.61 -17.26
CA MET A 1 6.21 -0.62 -17.58
C MET A 1 5.28 -1.55 -18.32
N LYS A 2 5.68 -2.04 -19.49
CA LYS A 2 4.93 -3.07 -20.23
C LYS A 2 5.47 -4.48 -19.95
N GLU A 3 6.76 -4.59 -19.68
CA GLU A 3 7.42 -5.86 -19.40
C GLU A 3 8.30 -5.75 -18.15
N TYR A 4 8.16 -6.71 -17.23
CA TYR A 4 8.91 -6.71 -15.99
C TYR A 4 10.41 -6.95 -16.24
N GLY A 5 11.27 -6.08 -15.69
CA GLY A 5 12.74 -6.19 -15.81
C GLY A 5 13.36 -5.54 -17.05
N ALA A 6 12.58 -5.26 -18.11
CA ALA A 6 13.08 -4.59 -19.31
C ALA A 6 13.03 -3.06 -19.14
N VAL A 7 14.19 -2.42 -18.95
CA VAL A 7 14.32 -0.95 -18.75
C VAL A 7 13.70 -0.17 -19.90
N ASP A 8 13.89 -0.63 -21.13
CA ASP A 8 13.35 0.02 -22.33
C ASP A 8 11.81 -0.02 -22.41
N SER A 9 11.16 -0.89 -21.63
CA SER A 9 9.69 -0.95 -21.55
C SER A 9 9.10 0.04 -20.54
N TRP A 10 9.95 0.82 -19.84
CA TRP A 10 9.52 1.78 -18.85
C TRP A 10 8.97 3.02 -19.54
N THR A 11 7.74 3.36 -19.19
CA THR A 11 7.08 4.56 -19.69
C THR A 11 6.58 5.35 -18.50
N LYS A 12 6.77 6.67 -18.55
CA LYS A 12 6.17 7.58 -17.58
C LYS A 12 4.65 7.55 -17.78
N GLN A 13 3.90 7.28 -16.71
CA GLN A 13 2.43 7.30 -16.78
C GLN A 13 1.84 8.64 -16.34
N PHE A 14 2.32 9.19 -15.24
CA PHE A 14 1.78 10.43 -14.67
C PHE A 14 2.89 11.26 -14.02
N THR A 15 2.61 12.56 -13.86
CA THR A 15 3.37 13.46 -13.00
C THR A 15 2.47 13.81 -11.82
N VAL A 16 2.93 13.51 -10.62
CA VAL A 16 2.17 13.82 -9.40
C VAL A 16 2.78 15.05 -8.77
N ASP A 17 2.04 16.17 -8.78
CA ASP A 17 2.42 17.33 -7.99
C ASP A 17 1.92 17.17 -6.56
N LEU A 18 2.87 17.00 -5.65
CA LEU A 18 2.58 16.71 -4.26
C LEU A 18 2.30 17.99 -3.44
N ASN A 19 2.53 19.18 -4.00
CA ASN A 19 2.34 20.51 -3.37
C ASN A 19 2.77 20.57 -1.89
N SER A 20 3.81 19.81 -1.53
CA SER A 20 4.29 19.60 -0.15
C SER A 20 3.25 19.10 0.89
N ARG A 21 2.07 18.65 0.43
CA ARG A 21 1.03 18.03 1.29
C ARG A 21 1.29 16.56 1.50
N PHE A 22 1.68 15.85 0.45
CA PHE A 22 1.98 14.44 0.54
C PHE A 22 3.37 14.23 1.12
N PHE A 23 3.42 13.31 2.07
CA PHE A 23 4.60 13.04 2.83
C PHE A 23 5.14 11.64 2.54
N ARG A 24 4.25 10.70 2.22
CA ARG A 24 4.62 9.33 1.90
C ARG A 24 3.57 8.63 1.05
N VAL A 25 4.01 7.97 -0.02
CA VAL A 25 3.17 7.06 -0.82
C VAL A 25 3.22 5.67 -0.21
N LEU A 26 2.06 5.06 0.03
CA LEU A 26 1.94 3.69 0.56
C LEU A 26 1.78 2.66 -0.56
N GLY A 27 1.15 3.03 -1.67
CA GLY A 27 0.94 2.14 -2.79
C GLY A 27 -0.16 2.63 -3.74
N PHE A 28 -0.65 1.71 -4.56
CA PHE A 28 -1.73 1.95 -5.51
C PHE A 28 -2.96 1.11 -5.16
N TRP A 29 -4.13 1.69 -5.38
CA TRP A 29 -5.39 0.96 -5.38
C TRP A 29 -5.60 0.25 -6.71
N LYS A 30 -6.55 -0.71 -6.74
CA LYS A 30 -6.91 -1.45 -7.96
C LYS A 30 -7.40 -0.56 -9.10
N ASN A 31 -7.95 0.61 -8.78
CA ASN A 31 -8.39 1.60 -9.76
C ASN A 31 -7.26 2.57 -10.20
N GLY A 32 -6.01 2.30 -9.83
CA GLY A 32 -4.86 3.15 -10.18
C GLY A 32 -4.69 4.39 -9.31
N HIS A 33 -5.60 4.65 -8.37
CA HIS A 33 -5.44 5.77 -7.43
C HIS A 33 -4.28 5.52 -6.49
N ILE A 34 -3.60 6.59 -6.08
CA ILE A 34 -2.46 6.55 -5.18
C ILE A 34 -2.96 6.63 -3.74
N LEU A 35 -2.53 5.69 -2.91
CA LEU A 35 -2.74 5.73 -1.46
C LEU A 35 -1.55 6.40 -0.80
N ALA A 36 -1.78 7.49 -0.07
CA ALA A 36 -0.69 8.27 0.52
C ALA A 36 -1.07 8.93 1.85
N GLU A 37 -0.05 9.15 2.68
CA GLU A 37 -0.11 9.98 3.87
C GLU A 37 0.06 11.46 3.50
N THR A 38 -0.85 12.29 3.98
CA THR A 38 -0.87 13.73 3.75
C THR A 38 -0.94 14.51 5.06
N LYS A 39 -0.32 15.69 5.08
CA LYS A 39 -0.44 16.64 6.18
C LYS A 39 -1.62 17.57 5.88
N LEU A 40 -2.68 17.44 6.65
CA LEU A 40 -3.80 18.40 6.67
C LEU A 40 -3.70 19.27 7.92
N SER A 41 -4.50 20.34 7.97
CA SER A 41 -4.56 21.29 9.08
C SER A 41 -4.86 20.65 10.44
N LEU A 42 -5.53 19.50 10.47
CA LEU A 42 -5.91 18.75 11.67
C LEU A 42 -4.98 17.57 11.99
N GLY A 43 -3.89 17.39 11.26
CA GLY A 43 -2.91 16.31 11.48
C GLY A 43 -2.66 15.43 10.26
N TRP A 44 -2.10 14.25 10.50
CA TRP A 44 -1.74 13.31 9.44
C TRP A 44 -2.92 12.42 9.08
N ASN A 45 -3.18 12.37 7.79
CA ASN A 45 -4.34 11.71 7.24
C ASN A 45 -3.95 10.79 6.10
N LEU A 46 -4.71 9.71 5.94
CA LEU A 46 -4.63 8.90 4.74
C LEU A 46 -5.55 9.47 3.67
N CYS A 47 -5.05 9.55 2.44
CA CYS A 47 -5.82 10.05 1.30
C CYS A 47 -5.63 9.15 0.08
N SER A 48 -6.66 9.16 -0.77
CA SER A 48 -6.63 8.64 -2.11
C SER A 48 -6.42 9.81 -3.07
N TYR A 49 -5.41 9.72 -3.92
CA TYR A 49 -5.13 10.69 -4.97
C TYR A 49 -5.43 10.08 -6.33
N ASP A 50 -6.24 10.76 -7.11
CA ASP A 50 -6.49 10.40 -8.51
C ASP A 50 -5.50 11.16 -9.40
N PRO A 51 -4.57 10.47 -10.10
CA PRO A 51 -3.60 11.11 -10.98
C PRO A 51 -4.21 11.71 -12.25
N GLU A 52 -5.40 11.29 -12.68
CA GLU A 52 -6.06 11.83 -13.88
C GLU A 52 -6.74 13.17 -13.58
N SER A 53 -7.57 13.20 -12.53
CA SER A 53 -8.28 14.43 -12.12
C SER A 53 -7.48 15.32 -11.16
N GLN A 54 -6.35 14.84 -10.67
CA GLN A 54 -5.51 15.47 -9.65
C GLN A 54 -6.25 15.76 -8.33
N GLN A 55 -7.37 15.06 -8.08
CA GLN A 55 -8.17 15.24 -6.88
C GLN A 55 -7.61 14.45 -5.70
N VAL A 56 -7.66 15.08 -4.52
CA VAL A 56 -7.29 14.45 -3.25
C VAL A 56 -8.56 14.17 -2.45
N LYS A 57 -8.83 12.89 -2.18
CA LYS A 57 -9.91 12.47 -1.31
C LYS A 57 -9.35 12.02 0.04
N ASN A 58 -9.73 12.70 1.12
CA ASN A 58 -9.42 12.23 2.47
C ASN A 58 -10.24 10.96 2.77
N LEU A 59 -9.59 9.93 3.30
CA LEU A 59 -10.21 8.65 3.67
C LEU A 59 -10.68 8.61 5.13
N GLY A 60 -10.39 9.65 5.93
CA GLY A 60 -10.84 9.78 7.31
C GLY A 60 -9.98 9.03 8.33
N PHE A 61 -8.88 8.38 7.90
CA PHE A 61 -7.94 7.75 8.83
C PHE A 61 -6.99 8.81 9.39
N HIS A 62 -7.11 9.07 10.69
CA HIS A 62 -6.23 9.97 11.41
C HIS A 62 -5.18 9.15 12.17
N GLY A 63 -3.92 9.56 12.10
CA GLY A 63 -2.85 8.81 12.72
C GLY A 63 -1.60 9.63 12.94
N SER A 64 -0.57 8.97 13.49
CA SER A 64 0.78 9.52 13.50
C SER A 64 1.45 9.25 12.15
N PRO A 65 2.32 10.14 11.66
CA PRO A 65 2.99 9.95 10.38
C PRO A 65 3.86 8.69 10.45
N PHE A 66 4.04 7.98 9.33
CA PHE A 66 4.86 6.77 9.24
C PHE A 66 4.33 5.52 9.98
N HIS A 67 3.19 5.60 10.66
CA HIS A 67 2.59 4.44 11.33
C HIS A 67 1.60 3.67 10.44
N SER A 68 1.42 4.08 9.18
CA SER A 68 0.55 3.36 8.22
C SER A 68 1.37 2.45 7.31
N PHE A 69 0.79 1.29 6.96
CA PHE A 69 1.30 0.41 5.92
C PHE A 69 0.16 -0.02 5.01
N ALA A 70 0.47 -0.29 3.75
CA ALA A 70 -0.44 -0.88 2.80
C ALA A 70 0.18 -2.20 2.31
N ASP A 71 -0.63 -3.25 2.26
CA ASP A 71 -0.22 -4.55 1.78
C ASP A 71 -1.32 -5.15 0.91
N ASN A 72 -0.93 -6.06 0.02
CA ASN A 72 -1.84 -6.75 -0.86
C ASN A 72 -2.57 -7.83 -0.06
N TYR A 73 -3.85 -7.58 0.24
CA TYR A 73 -4.70 -8.61 0.81
C TYR A 73 -5.14 -9.60 -0.28
N VAL A 74 -4.79 -10.87 -0.09
CA VAL A 74 -5.28 -11.99 -0.90
C VAL A 74 -6.09 -12.89 0.02
N GLU A 75 -7.37 -13.05 -0.28
CA GLU A 75 -8.22 -13.98 0.45
C GLU A 75 -7.68 -15.40 0.30
N ASN A 76 -7.47 -16.06 1.43
CA ASN A 76 -7.15 -17.47 1.47
C ASN A 76 -8.18 -18.14 2.38
N LEU A 77 -9.08 -18.94 1.79
CA LEU A 77 -10.08 -19.72 2.52
C LEU A 77 -9.40 -20.94 3.16
N ILE A 78 -8.63 -20.70 4.21
CA ILE A 78 -8.15 -21.78 5.09
C ILE A 78 -9.16 -21.93 6.21
N LEU A 79 -9.78 -23.11 6.33
CA LEU A 79 -10.56 -23.45 7.51
C LEU A 79 -9.63 -23.48 8.72
N LEU A 80 -9.80 -22.52 9.63
CA LEU A 80 -9.02 -22.44 10.87
C LEU A 80 -9.32 -23.62 11.82
N ASP A 81 -10.51 -24.21 11.70
CA ASP A 81 -11.03 -25.24 12.61
C ASP A 81 -10.88 -26.67 12.09
N LYS A 82 -10.26 -26.89 10.91
CA LYS A 82 -10.02 -28.24 10.38
C LYS A 82 -8.54 -28.44 10.05
N PRO A 83 -7.99 -29.64 10.31
CA PRO A 83 -6.65 -29.97 9.86
C PRO A 83 -6.64 -29.91 8.32
N ASN A 84 -5.81 -29.02 7.79
CA ASN A 84 -5.56 -28.92 6.36
C ASN A 84 -4.51 -29.98 6.00
N ASP A 85 -4.92 -31.06 5.32
CA ASP A 85 -4.02 -32.10 4.80
C ASP A 85 -3.04 -31.56 3.73
N ALA A 86 -3.24 -30.33 3.27
CA ALA A 86 -2.52 -29.72 2.15
C ALA A 86 -1.31 -28.85 2.52
N VAL A 87 -0.86 -28.82 3.79
CA VAL A 87 0.37 -28.10 4.16
C VAL A 87 1.53 -29.08 4.36
N SER A 88 2.14 -29.47 3.24
CA SER A 88 3.52 -29.97 3.27
C SER A 88 4.41 -28.89 3.90
N LYS A 89 5.06 -29.29 5.00
CA LYS A 89 5.81 -28.45 5.94
C LYS A 89 6.87 -27.61 5.24
N ARG A 90 6.65 -26.31 5.06
CA ARG A 90 7.76 -25.34 5.04
C ARG A 90 8.01 -24.87 6.46
N GLY A 91 8.90 -25.57 7.15
CA GLY A 91 9.44 -25.13 8.42
C GLY A 91 10.21 -23.82 8.22
N VAL A 92 9.68 -22.72 8.74
CA VAL A 92 10.46 -21.50 8.95
C VAL A 92 10.24 -21.04 10.38
N THR A 93 11.09 -21.52 11.27
CA THR A 93 11.28 -20.92 12.59
C THR A 93 11.98 -19.58 12.43
N LYS A 94 11.27 -18.47 12.62
CA LYS A 94 11.90 -17.18 12.97
C LYS A 94 11.49 -16.81 14.39
N LYS A 95 12.31 -17.23 15.36
CA LYS A 95 12.29 -16.68 16.73
C LYS A 95 12.65 -15.20 16.64
N ARG A 96 11.71 -14.31 16.96
CA ARG A 96 12.04 -12.92 17.32
C ARG A 96 12.41 -12.92 18.81
N LYS A 97 13.67 -12.62 19.13
CA LYS A 97 14.08 -12.17 20.47
C LYS A 97 13.85 -10.67 20.51
N CYS A 98 12.91 -10.20 21.34
CA CYS A 98 12.93 -8.81 21.78
C CYS A 98 14.16 -8.61 22.68
N ARG A 99 14.90 -7.52 22.45
CA ARG A 99 15.76 -6.90 23.45
C ARG A 99 15.00 -5.74 24.05
#